data_AF-A0A633SYR5-F1
#
_entry.id   AF-A0A633SYR5-F1
#
_cell.length_a   1.000
_cell.length_b   1.000
_cell.length_c   1.000
_cell.angle_alpha   90.00
_cell.angle_beta   90.00
_cell.angle_gamma   90.00
#
_symmetry.space_group_name_H-M   'P 1'
#
loop_
_entity.id
_entity.type
_entity.pdbx_description
1 polymer ?
#
loop_
_entity_poly.entity_id
_entity_poly.type
_entity_poly.pdbx_seq_one_letter_code
_entity_poly.pdbx_strand_id
1 'polypeptide(L)'
;MMPGAVPCGIASDTLTITDVMASLGLLTAKAAVGIELYLAKAGVLSSENIIAYIRQLAEQRAERHGALRKMEESKRSKFLDTMARYVFRDYSLSAASLVTCSSCHGAKLIDAEIFTNKVTYPDGKPPKWVKDTKGISPS
;
A
#
# COMPACT_ATOMS: atom_id res chain seq x y z
N MET A 1 -7.91 -7.14 -51.42
CA MET A 1 -8.08 -6.58 -50.06
C MET A 1 -9.56 -6.39 -49.84
N MET A 2 -10.19 -7.20 -48.99
CA MET A 2 -11.57 -6.96 -48.57
C MET A 2 -11.52 -5.99 -47.39
N PRO A 3 -12.13 -4.80 -47.48
CA PRO A 3 -12.26 -3.90 -46.33
C PRO A 3 -13.42 -4.38 -45.46
N GLY A 4 -13.21 -4.50 -44.15
CA GLY A 4 -14.30 -4.33 -43.19
C GLY A 4 -14.77 -5.53 -42.36
N ALA A 5 -14.05 -6.65 -42.30
CA ALA A 5 -14.30 -7.66 -41.26
C ALA A 5 -13.19 -7.60 -40.21
N VAL A 6 -13.42 -6.88 -39.11
CA VAL A 6 -12.63 -7.08 -37.89
C VAL A 6 -12.98 -8.49 -37.40
N PRO A 7 -12.01 -9.41 -37.25
CA PRO A 7 -12.33 -10.75 -36.78
C PRO A 7 -12.92 -10.64 -35.37
N CYS A 8 -14.15 -11.13 -35.16
CA CYS A 8 -14.80 -11.18 -33.83
C CYS A 8 -14.17 -12.20 -32.87
N GLY A 9 -12.88 -12.51 -33.04
CA GLY A 9 -12.14 -13.43 -32.18
C GLY A 9 -11.46 -12.67 -31.05
N ILE A 10 -11.67 -13.12 -29.81
CA ILE A 10 -10.83 -12.76 -28.65
C ILE A 10 -9.50 -13.53 -28.64
N ALA A 11 -9.20 -14.27 -29.71
CA ALA A 11 -7.93 -14.99 -29.86
C ALA A 11 -6.79 -13.98 -30.07
N SER A 12 -5.61 -14.26 -29.51
CA SER A 12 -4.41 -13.42 -29.68
C SER A 12 -4.07 -13.19 -31.15
N ASP A 13 -4.37 -14.18 -31.98
CA ASP A 13 -3.96 -14.25 -33.39
C ASP A 13 -4.81 -13.35 -34.29
N THR A 14 -5.92 -12.81 -33.77
CA THR A 14 -6.82 -11.91 -34.50
C THR A 14 -6.66 -10.43 -34.13
N LEU A 15 -5.93 -10.11 -33.04
CA LEU A 15 -5.72 -8.73 -32.59
C LEU A 15 -4.52 -8.10 -33.31
N THR A 16 -4.73 -6.96 -33.95
CA THR A 16 -3.66 -6.18 -34.57
C THR A 16 -3.08 -5.14 -33.62
N ILE A 17 -1.89 -4.62 -33.92
CA ILE A 17 -1.29 -3.49 -33.17
C ILE A 17 -2.25 -2.30 -33.15
N THR A 18 -3.02 -2.07 -34.22
CA THR A 18 -4.02 -1.00 -34.30
C THR A 18 -5.13 -1.21 -33.26
N ASP A 19 -5.63 -2.43 -33.07
CA ASP A 19 -6.66 -2.75 -32.08
C ASP A 19 -6.14 -2.55 -30.65
N VAL A 20 -4.88 -2.92 -30.40
CA VAL A 20 -4.20 -2.67 -29.11
C VAL A 20 -4.06 -1.18 -28.84
N MET A 21 -3.62 -0.38 -29.82
CA MET A 21 -3.48 1.06 -29.65
C MET A 21 -4.84 1.76 -29.51
N ALA A 22 -5.86 1.33 -30.26
CA ALA A 22 -7.22 1.87 -30.15
C ALA A 22 -7.84 1.56 -28.78
N SER A 23 -7.69 0.32 -28.29
CA SER A 23 -8.16 -0.07 -26.96
C SER A 23 -7.40 0.66 -25.85
N LEU A 24 -6.09 0.84 -25.98
CA LEU A 24 -5.30 1.63 -25.03
C LEU A 24 -5.78 3.07 -24.95
N GLY A 25 -6.02 3.72 -26.09
CA GLY A 25 -6.57 5.08 -26.16
C GLY A 25 -7.98 5.19 -25.58
N LEU A 26 -8.83 4.18 -25.78
CA LEU A 26 -10.16 4.12 -25.17
C LEU A 26 -10.08 3.95 -23.65
N LEU A 27 -9.19 3.09 -23.17
CA LEU A 27 -8.99 2.82 -21.74
C LEU A 27 -8.38 4.03 -21.02
N THR A 28 -7.44 4.76 -21.63
CA THR A 28 -6.92 5.99 -21.04
C THR A 28 -8.02 7.06 -20.94
N ALA A 29 -8.91 7.16 -21.94
CA ALA A 29 -10.03 8.09 -21.90
C ALA A 29 -11.12 7.75 -20.86
N LYS A 30 -11.44 6.46 -20.67
CA LYS A 30 -12.52 6.02 -19.76
C LYS A 30 -12.05 5.61 -18.37
N ALA A 31 -10.84 5.11 -18.23
CA ALA A 31 -10.33 4.43 -17.05
C ALA A 31 -8.81 4.63 -16.86
N ALA A 32 -8.33 5.88 -17.04
CA ALA A 32 -6.91 6.27 -16.95
C ALA A 32 -6.17 5.63 -15.76
N VAL A 33 -6.72 5.76 -14.55
CA VAL A 33 -6.12 5.20 -13.33
C VAL A 33 -5.92 3.69 -13.43
N GLY A 34 -6.92 2.96 -13.93
CA GLY A 34 -6.89 1.50 -13.99
C GLY A 34 -5.86 0.99 -15.00
N ILE A 35 -5.78 1.60 -16.17
CA ILE A 35 -4.82 1.20 -17.20
C ILE A 35 -3.38 1.59 -16.82
N GLU A 36 -3.18 2.75 -16.21
CA GLU A 36 -1.85 3.13 -15.71
C GLU A 36 -1.36 2.25 -14.56
N LEU A 37 -2.25 1.90 -13.62
CA LEU A 37 -1.96 0.90 -12.57
C LEU A 37 -1.50 -0.43 -13.18
N TYR A 38 -2.22 -0.92 -14.19
CA TYR A 38 -1.89 -2.15 -14.89
C TYR A 38 -0.53 -2.07 -15.60
N LEU A 39 -0.29 -1.00 -16.36
CA LEU A 39 0.96 -0.81 -17.10
C LEU A 39 2.17 -0.63 -16.17
N ALA A 40 1.98 0.05 -15.03
CA ALA A 40 3.00 0.17 -14.00
C ALA A 40 3.31 -1.19 -13.36
N LYS A 41 2.29 -2.01 -13.06
CA LYS A 41 2.46 -3.39 -12.57
C LYS A 41 3.18 -4.27 -13.60
N ALA A 42 2.87 -4.12 -14.88
CA ALA A 42 3.50 -4.85 -15.98
C ALA A 42 4.94 -4.38 -16.28
N GLY A 43 5.40 -3.29 -15.64
CA GLY A 43 6.73 -2.72 -15.87
C GLY A 43 6.88 -1.92 -17.16
N VAL A 44 5.77 -1.59 -17.83
CA VAL A 44 5.76 -0.76 -19.05
C VAL A 44 5.87 0.72 -18.69
N LEU A 45 5.23 1.15 -17.60
CA LEU A 45 5.35 2.49 -17.04
C LEU A 45 6.12 2.46 -15.71
N SER A 46 6.76 3.58 -15.37
CA SER A 46 7.35 3.75 -14.04
C SER A 46 6.28 3.75 -12.95
N SER A 47 6.50 3.01 -11.86
CA SER A 47 5.62 3.00 -10.69
C SER A 47 5.49 4.39 -10.04
N GLU A 48 6.53 5.22 -10.12
CA GLU A 48 6.52 6.56 -9.52
C GLU A 48 5.48 7.48 -10.19
N ASN A 49 5.23 7.30 -11.49
CA ASN A 49 4.26 8.11 -12.23
C ASN A 49 2.84 7.86 -11.71
N ILE A 50 2.46 6.59 -11.56
CA ILE A 50 1.11 6.24 -11.07
C ILE A 50 0.96 6.57 -9.58
N ILE A 51 2.02 6.44 -8.77
CA ILE A 51 2.00 6.85 -7.37
C ILE A 51 1.77 8.37 -7.26
N ALA A 52 2.45 9.17 -8.08
CA ALA A 52 2.26 10.62 -8.13
C ALA A 52 0.83 10.98 -8.58
N TYR A 53 0.31 10.29 -9.61
CA TYR A 53 -1.05 10.51 -10.09
C TYR A 53 -2.12 10.18 -9.03
N ILE A 54 -1.97 9.04 -8.34
CA ILE A 54 -2.85 8.66 -7.22
C ILE A 54 -2.78 9.69 -6.09
N ARG A 55 -1.58 10.18 -5.76
CA ARG A 55 -1.41 11.22 -4.74
C ARG A 55 -2.16 12.50 -5.11
N GLN A 56 -2.05 12.97 -6.35
CA GLN A 56 -2.76 14.16 -6.82
C GLN A 56 -4.28 13.97 -6.71
N LEU A 57 -4.80 12.80 -7.09
CA LEU A 57 -6.21 12.46 -6.91
C LEU A 57 -6.62 12.41 -5.43
N ALA A 58 -5.74 11.91 -4.56
CA ALA A 58 -5.98 11.84 -3.13
C ALA A 58 -6.00 13.23 -2.49
N GLU A 59 -5.13 14.16 -2.92
CA GLU A 59 -5.13 15.56 -2.50
C GLU A 59 -6.44 16.26 -2.87
N GLN A 60 -6.94 16.08 -4.10
CA GLN A 60 -8.24 16.61 -4.54
C GLN A 60 -9.43 16.05 -3.74
N ARG A 61 -9.32 14.79 -3.27
CA ARG A 61 -10.39 14.13 -2.51
C ARG A 61 -10.27 14.35 -1.01
N ALA A 62 -9.09 14.74 -0.50
CA ALA A 62 -8.82 14.88 0.92
C ALA A 62 -9.74 15.91 1.59
N GLU A 63 -10.12 16.96 0.86
CA GLU A 63 -11.02 18.02 1.37
C GLU A 63 -12.42 17.51 1.74
N ARG A 64 -12.85 16.40 1.14
CA ARG A 64 -14.15 15.77 1.43
C ARG A 64 -14.15 15.05 2.78
N HIS A 65 -12.98 14.73 3.33
CA HIS A 65 -12.84 14.01 4.60
C HIS A 65 -12.48 14.95 5.74
N GLY A 66 -13.38 15.05 6.73
CA GLY A 66 -13.20 15.94 7.88
C GLY A 66 -11.92 15.70 8.69
N ALA A 67 -11.46 14.45 8.79
CA ALA A 67 -10.21 14.12 9.47
C ALA A 67 -8.99 14.67 8.73
N LEU A 68 -8.90 14.44 7.41
CA LEU A 68 -7.81 14.93 6.58
C LEU A 68 -7.80 16.46 6.51
N ARG A 69 -8.97 17.10 6.53
CA ARG A 69 -9.08 18.57 6.56
C ARG A 69 -8.53 19.19 7.85
N LYS A 70 -8.66 18.49 8.99
CA LYS A 70 -8.15 18.96 10.29
C LYS A 70 -6.63 18.77 10.45
N MET A 71 -6.00 17.98 9.58
CA MET A 71 -4.56 17.74 9.64
C MET A 71 -3.78 18.94 9.13
N GLU A 72 -2.61 19.17 9.74
CA GLU A 72 -1.61 20.09 9.20
C GLU A 72 -1.20 19.66 7.79
N GLU A 73 -1.03 20.63 6.89
CA GLU A 73 -0.74 20.39 5.48
C GLU A 73 0.51 19.53 5.25
N SER A 74 1.59 19.79 6.00
CA SER A 74 2.84 19.04 5.93
C SER A 74 2.66 17.56 6.27
N LYS A 75 1.85 17.27 7.31
CA LYS A 75 1.52 15.90 7.77
C LYS A 75 0.57 15.22 6.82
N ARG A 76 -0.43 15.96 6.32
CA ARG A 76 -1.40 15.48 5.34
C ARG A 76 -0.71 15.06 4.05
N SER A 77 0.19 15.88 3.52
CA SER A 77 0.94 15.58 2.30
C SER A 77 1.76 14.29 2.45
N LYS A 78 2.53 14.15 3.55
CA LYS A 78 3.29 12.93 3.85
C LYS A 78 2.41 11.69 4.02
N PHE A 79 1.26 11.85 4.66
CA PHE A 79 0.29 10.78 4.85
C PHE A 79 -0.30 10.31 3.53
N LEU A 80 -0.74 11.23 2.67
CA LEU A 80 -1.31 10.92 1.35
C LEU A 80 -0.26 10.28 0.43
N ASP A 81 0.98 10.77 0.46
CA ASP A 81 2.10 10.20 -0.27
C ASP A 81 2.40 8.75 0.17
N THR A 82 2.38 8.49 1.48
CA THR A 82 2.51 7.14 2.02
C THR A 82 1.34 6.26 1.59
N MET A 83 0.10 6.77 1.70
CA MET A 83 -1.11 6.05 1.30
C MET A 83 -1.10 5.68 -0.18
N ALA A 84 -0.68 6.59 -1.07
CA ALA A 84 -0.59 6.32 -2.51
C ALA A 84 0.35 5.15 -2.83
N ARG A 85 1.51 5.06 -2.16
CA ARG A 85 2.42 3.92 -2.28
C ARG A 85 1.77 2.61 -1.82
N TYR A 86 1.05 2.65 -0.70
CA TYR A 86 0.33 1.47 -0.20
C TYR A 86 -0.79 1.04 -1.14
N VAL A 87 -1.51 1.97 -1.75
CA VAL A 87 -2.56 1.67 -2.74
C VAL A 87 -1.96 0.98 -3.97
N PHE A 88 -0.87 1.49 -4.53
CA PHE A 88 -0.20 0.81 -5.66
C PHE A 88 0.34 -0.56 -5.26
N ARG A 89 0.91 -0.68 -4.06
CA ARG A 89 1.40 -1.95 -3.53
C ARG A 89 0.27 -2.96 -3.36
N ASP A 90 -0.86 -2.56 -2.80
CA ASP A 90 -2.05 -3.39 -2.61
C ASP A 90 -2.63 -3.85 -3.96
N TYR A 91 -2.66 -2.97 -4.96
CA TYR A 91 -3.03 -3.35 -6.33
C TYR A 91 -2.04 -4.34 -6.97
N SER A 92 -0.75 -4.10 -6.78
CA SER A 92 0.32 -4.87 -7.42
C SER A 92 0.44 -6.28 -6.83
N LEU A 93 0.21 -6.41 -5.53
CA LEU A 93 0.18 -7.68 -4.82
C LEU A 93 -1.18 -8.35 -5.01
N SER A 94 -1.21 -9.45 -5.74
CA SER A 94 -2.39 -10.32 -5.81
C SER A 94 -2.59 -11.05 -4.47
N ALA A 95 -3.81 -11.57 -4.21
CA ALA A 95 -4.08 -12.44 -3.05
C ALA A 95 -3.23 -13.73 -3.02
N ALA A 96 -2.63 -14.10 -4.16
CA ALA A 96 -1.69 -15.22 -4.31
C ALA A 96 -0.21 -14.80 -4.22
N SER A 97 0.10 -13.50 -4.11
CA SER A 97 1.46 -13.00 -4.00
C SER A 97 1.99 -13.23 -2.59
N LEU A 98 2.80 -14.28 -2.43
CA LEU A 98 3.48 -14.58 -1.17
C LEU A 98 4.67 -13.64 -0.98
N VAL A 99 4.42 -12.45 -0.41
CA VAL A 99 5.50 -11.60 0.10
C VAL A 99 5.84 -12.06 1.50
N THR A 100 7.02 -12.65 1.67
CA THR A 100 7.57 -12.93 3.00
C THR A 100 7.84 -11.60 3.70
N CYS A 101 7.13 -11.34 4.79
CA CYS A 101 7.35 -10.15 5.62
C CYS A 101 8.82 -10.09 6.06
N SER A 102 9.50 -8.96 5.87
CA SER A 102 10.89 -8.77 6.31
C SER A 102 11.05 -8.81 7.83
N SER A 103 10.00 -8.48 8.58
CA SER A 103 10.05 -8.39 10.04
C SER A 103 9.77 -9.72 10.75
N CYS A 104 8.90 -10.57 10.20
CA CYS A 104 8.58 -11.86 10.79
C CYS A 104 8.97 -13.05 9.91
N HIS A 105 9.56 -12.83 8.73
CA HIS A 105 9.95 -13.87 7.77
C HIS A 105 8.86 -14.91 7.46
N GLY A 106 7.59 -14.51 7.56
CA GLY A 106 6.46 -15.42 7.36
C GLY A 106 6.07 -16.26 8.57
N ALA A 107 6.72 -16.09 9.72
CA ALA A 107 6.38 -16.76 10.98
C ALA A 107 5.03 -16.30 11.57
N LYS A 108 4.46 -15.20 11.07
CA LYS A 108 3.18 -14.57 11.48
C LYS A 108 3.12 -14.08 12.94
N LEU A 109 3.97 -14.60 13.80
CA LEU A 109 4.21 -14.20 15.18
C LEU A 109 5.71 -13.94 15.36
N ILE A 110 6.03 -12.97 16.21
CA ILE A 110 7.39 -12.68 16.64
C ILE A 110 7.42 -13.03 18.12
N ASP A 111 8.06 -14.16 18.47
CA ASP A 111 8.28 -14.51 19.87
C ASP A 111 9.31 -13.55 20.46
N ALA A 112 8.86 -12.76 21.43
CA ALA A 112 9.72 -11.86 22.18
C ALA A 112 9.83 -12.38 23.62
N GLU A 113 10.99 -12.92 23.97
CA GLU A 113 11.30 -13.29 25.35
C GLU A 113 11.57 -12.02 26.16
N ILE A 114 10.64 -11.67 27.06
CA ILE A 114 10.82 -10.56 27.99
C ILE A 114 11.25 -11.15 29.33
N PHE A 115 12.54 -11.06 29.63
CA PHE A 115 13.05 -11.44 30.96
C PHE A 115 12.69 -10.33 31.96
N THR A 116 11.76 -10.60 32.88
CA THR A 116 11.49 -9.73 34.01
C THR A 116 12.12 -10.34 35.26
N ASN A 117 13.05 -9.62 35.87
CA ASN A 117 13.72 -10.09 37.06
C ASN A 117 12.88 -9.70 38.28
N LYS A 118 12.44 -10.68 39.07
CA LYS A 118 11.73 -10.41 40.33
C LYS A 118 12.73 -9.94 41.37
N VAL A 119 12.58 -8.70 41.82
CA VAL A 119 13.36 -8.16 42.94
C VAL A 119 12.50 -8.26 44.20
N THR A 120 12.97 -9.01 45.19
CA THR A 120 12.32 -9.12 46.50
C THR A 120 13.02 -8.19 47.49
N TYR A 121 12.25 -7.47 48.30
CA TYR A 121 12.76 -6.57 49.33
C TYR A 121 12.60 -7.22 50.71
N PRO A 122 13.61 -7.96 51.22
CA PRO A 122 13.49 -8.68 52.48
C PRO A 122 13.35 -7.77 53.70
N ASP A 123 13.91 -6.56 53.64
CA ASP A 123 14.03 -5.66 54.80
C ASP A 123 12.97 -4.53 54.83
N GLY A 124 11.93 -4.56 53.97
CA GLY A 124 10.83 -3.60 54.09
C GLY A 124 10.01 -3.28 52.85
N LYS A 125 9.26 -2.18 52.91
CA LYS A 125 8.38 -1.70 51.84
C LYS A 125 9.20 -1.26 50.61
N PRO A 126 8.75 -1.56 49.39
CA PRO A 126 9.44 -1.18 48.17
C PRO A 126 9.62 0.35 48.07
N PRO A 127 10.78 0.84 47.57
CA PRO A 127 11.01 2.26 47.31
C PRO A 127 9.95 2.86 46.37
N LYS A 128 9.63 4.16 46.54
CA LYS A 128 8.55 4.81 45.76
C LYS A 128 8.73 4.75 44.23
N TRP A 129 9.98 4.81 43.74
CA TRP A 129 10.32 4.80 42.32
C TRP A 129 10.06 3.45 41.63
N VAL A 130 9.88 2.37 42.39
CA VAL A 130 9.56 1.04 41.85
C VAL A 130 8.22 1.03 41.11
N LYS A 131 7.29 1.90 41.50
CA LYS A 131 5.98 2.05 40.83
C LYS A 131 6.09 2.60 39.41
N ASP A 132 7.15 3.34 39.14
CA ASP A 132 7.37 3.99 37.84
C ASP A 132 8.07 3.05 36.85
N THR A 133 8.64 1.94 37.34
CA THR A 133 9.34 0.94 36.53
C THR A 133 8.40 -0.19 36.13
N LYS A 134 8.01 -0.26 34.86
CA LYS A 134 7.13 -1.33 34.31
C LYS A 134 7.70 -2.75 34.45
N GLY A 135 8.99 -2.90 34.72
CA GLY A 135 9.68 -4.19 34.81
C GLY A 135 9.83 -4.77 36.22
N ILE A 136 9.42 -4.04 37.26
CA ILE A 136 9.60 -4.47 38.66
C ILE A 136 8.24 -4.42 39.35
N SER A 137 7.56 -5.56 39.45
CA SER A 137 6.36 -5.66 40.28
C SER A 137 6.76 -6.02 41.72
N PRO A 138 6.35 -5.22 42.73
CA PRO A 138 6.42 -5.69 44.10
C PRO A 138 5.44 -6.85 44.26
N SER A 139 5.93 -7.99 44.78
CA SER A 139 5.13 -9.15 45.16
C SER A 139 4.13 -8.82 46.25
#